data_AF-A0A3D3NPN2-F1
#
_entry.id   AF-A0A3D3NPN2-F1
#
_cell.length_a   1.000
_cell.length_b   1.000
_cell.length_c   1.000
_cell.angle_alpha   90.00
_cell.angle_beta   90.00
_cell.angle_gamma   90.00
#
_symmetry.space_group_name_H-M   'P 1'
#
loop_
_entity.id
_entity.type
_entity.pdbx_description
1 polymer ?
#
loop_
_entity_poly.entity_id
_entity_poly.type
_entity_poly.pdbx_seq_one_letter_code
_entity_poly.pdbx_strand_id
1 'polypeptide(L)'
;MKPALPKSALAALALALSTIHPVRAGVLEDWLKLLPPSTIAVISVKDSPELMADWEKSGIGRMMQDEAFKRWTAPMMKDGEAPWDTFARENFGESLHDNLARYPGASLAAFVADSPQQIEEQDGVPAFIAFSETGDKRKELEESMTREKELALAKEDGVKARTEEIAGEQVEILAKSEEPGALWESGHAFVGGVLVESNSAALMEQMILALKNGAAENPEAILGHIGRIEALHGGSPDALVYFNGEVLMQWAVTAAREFGATAAKGSPLPVTPDQVIEALGLQELQSLALMMNLEDGQSVFDLAVLHASKPAGLL
;
A
#
# COMPACT_ATOMS: atom_id res chain seq x y z
N MET A 1 56.95 11.98 12.90
CA MET A 1 56.47 10.93 11.97
C MET A 1 55.02 10.64 12.32
N LYS A 2 54.06 10.97 11.44
CA LYS A 2 52.64 10.62 11.64
C LYS A 2 52.45 9.13 11.34
N PRO A 3 51.72 8.36 12.16
CA PRO A 3 51.49 6.96 11.86
C PRO A 3 50.55 6.87 10.66
N ALA A 4 51.02 6.25 9.58
CA ALA A 4 50.18 5.91 8.45
C ALA A 4 49.24 4.77 8.90
N LEU A 5 47.93 4.99 8.78
CA LEU A 5 46.92 3.95 9.00
C LEU A 5 47.23 2.75 8.08
N PRO A 6 47.17 1.51 8.60
CA PRO A 6 47.44 0.32 7.80
C PRO A 6 46.40 0.20 6.69
N LYS A 7 46.83 -0.20 5.48
CA LYS A 7 45.97 -0.32 4.29
C LYS A 7 44.73 -1.20 4.51
N SER A 8 44.78 -2.13 5.47
CA SER A 8 43.64 -2.94 5.92
C SER A 8 42.57 -2.16 6.68
N ALA A 9 42.95 -1.12 7.43
CA ALA A 9 42.00 -0.24 8.13
C ALA A 9 41.25 0.68 7.15
N LEU A 10 41.89 1.09 6.05
CA LEU A 10 41.22 1.87 5.00
C LEU A 10 40.22 1.02 4.20
N ALA A 11 40.55 -0.25 3.94
CA ALA A 11 39.65 -1.18 3.26
C ALA A 11 38.45 -1.57 4.14
N ALA A 12 38.66 -1.75 5.45
CA ALA A 12 37.58 -1.98 6.40
C ALA A 12 36.69 -0.74 6.58
N LEU A 13 37.25 0.47 6.55
CA LEU A 13 36.47 1.72 6.58
C LEU A 13 35.70 1.94 5.27
N ALA A 14 36.25 1.55 4.12
CA ALA A 14 35.55 1.60 2.83
C ALA A 14 34.43 0.56 2.71
N LEU A 15 34.57 -0.63 3.30
CA LEU A 15 33.47 -1.60 3.43
C LEU A 15 32.43 -1.19 4.48
N ALA A 16 32.84 -0.56 5.58
CA ALA A 16 31.92 -0.03 6.60
C ALA A 16 31.16 1.22 6.12
N LEU A 17 31.72 1.99 5.19
CA LEU A 17 31.03 3.09 4.51
C LEU A 17 30.08 2.62 3.39
N SER A 18 30.19 1.37 2.91
CA SER A 18 29.22 0.79 1.98
C SER A 18 27.96 0.21 2.65
N THR A 19 27.92 0.15 3.98
CA THR A 19 26.73 -0.31 4.74
C THR A 19 25.90 0.84 5.31
N ILE A 20 26.35 2.09 5.17
CA ILE A 20 25.47 3.25 5.33
C ILE A 20 24.63 3.25 4.05
N HIS A 21 23.46 2.63 4.09
CA HIS A 21 22.48 2.76 3.02
C HIS A 21 21.89 4.16 3.20
N PRO A 22 22.28 5.18 2.41
CA PRO A 22 21.41 6.35 2.30
C PRO A 22 20.05 5.83 1.86
N VAL A 23 18.97 6.38 2.43
CA VAL A 23 17.60 6.25 1.90
C VAL A 23 17.71 6.32 0.39
N ARG A 24 17.48 5.19 -0.27
CA ARG A 24 17.92 5.01 -1.65
C ARG A 24 16.83 5.64 -2.51
N ALA A 25 17.08 6.86 -2.98
CA ALA A 25 16.27 7.49 -4.02
C ALA A 25 16.01 6.47 -5.14
N GLY A 26 14.75 6.19 -5.45
CA GLY A 26 14.38 5.15 -6.42
C GLY A 26 13.83 3.84 -5.85
N VAL A 27 13.80 3.64 -4.52
CA VAL A 27 13.32 2.38 -3.90
C VAL A 27 11.85 2.13 -4.21
N LEU A 28 11.02 3.18 -4.15
CA LEU A 28 9.60 3.04 -4.41
C LEU A 28 9.34 2.61 -5.86
N GLU A 29 10.06 3.21 -6.81
CA GLU A 29 10.01 2.88 -8.23
C GLU A 29 10.51 1.46 -8.50
N ASP A 30 11.51 0.99 -7.74
CA ASP A 30 11.97 -0.39 -7.80
C ASP A 30 10.90 -1.37 -7.28
N TRP A 31 10.20 -1.05 -6.19
CA TRP A 31 9.11 -1.89 -5.66
C TRP A 31 7.86 -1.89 -6.54
N LEU A 32 7.52 -0.76 -7.16
CA LEU A 32 6.41 -0.69 -8.11
C LEU A 32 6.59 -1.64 -9.29
N LYS A 33 7.83 -1.87 -9.73
CA LYS A 33 8.15 -2.86 -10.77
C LYS A 33 7.96 -4.31 -10.30
N LEU A 34 7.87 -4.54 -8.99
CA LEU A 34 7.68 -5.87 -8.43
C LEU A 34 6.22 -6.31 -8.36
N LEU A 35 5.29 -5.37 -8.50
CA LEU A 35 3.89 -5.62 -8.25
C LEU A 35 3.26 -6.58 -9.27
N PRO A 36 2.36 -7.49 -8.84
CA PRO A 36 1.62 -8.35 -9.76
C PRO A 36 0.72 -7.55 -10.73
N PRO A 37 0.47 -8.04 -11.95
CA PRO A 37 -0.49 -7.43 -12.86
C PRO A 37 -1.93 -7.35 -12.32
N SER A 38 -2.30 -8.25 -11.39
CA SER A 38 -3.60 -8.27 -10.71
C SER A 38 -3.70 -7.26 -9.55
N THR A 39 -2.74 -6.36 -9.40
CA THR A 39 -2.85 -5.25 -8.45
C THR A 39 -4.02 -4.32 -8.82
N ILE A 40 -4.95 -4.17 -7.87
CA ILE A 40 -6.15 -3.35 -7.99
C ILE A 40 -6.00 -1.98 -7.33
N ALA A 41 -5.12 -1.87 -6.34
CA ALA A 41 -4.83 -0.62 -5.66
C ALA A 41 -3.41 -0.59 -5.11
N VAL A 42 -2.82 0.60 -5.03
CA VAL A 42 -1.52 0.86 -4.43
C VAL A 42 -1.64 2.05 -3.50
N ILE A 43 -1.10 1.93 -2.29
CA ILE A 43 -0.86 3.04 -1.38
C ILE A 43 0.65 3.14 -1.24
N SER A 44 1.22 4.32 -1.42
CA SER A 44 2.65 4.52 -1.19
C SER A 44 2.94 5.83 -0.47
N VAL A 45 3.98 5.78 0.35
CA VAL A 45 4.59 6.93 1.01
C VAL A 45 6.04 6.95 0.57
N LYS A 46 6.48 8.08 0.02
CA LYS A 46 7.83 8.24 -0.52
C LYS A 46 8.89 8.28 0.57
N ASP A 47 8.61 9.01 1.65
CA ASP A 47 9.47 9.12 2.83
C ASP A 47 8.58 9.42 4.05
N SER A 48 8.47 8.45 4.96
CA SER A 48 7.58 8.58 6.12
C SER A 48 8.05 9.69 7.07
N PRO A 49 9.34 9.80 7.46
CA PRO A 49 9.81 10.92 8.28
C PRO A 49 9.53 12.32 7.69
N GLU A 50 9.78 12.52 6.39
CA GLU A 50 9.48 13.78 5.69
C GLU A 50 7.97 14.06 5.71
N LEU A 51 7.15 13.07 5.32
CA LEU A 51 5.70 13.19 5.33
C LEU A 51 5.15 13.57 6.71
N MET A 52 5.66 12.97 7.78
CA MET A 52 5.24 13.27 9.15
C MET A 52 5.66 14.68 9.56
N ALA A 53 6.91 15.08 9.26
CA ALA A 53 7.40 16.41 9.57
C ALA A 53 6.62 17.50 8.83
N ASP A 54 6.23 17.25 7.59
CA ASP A 54 5.46 18.19 6.78
C ASP A 54 3.98 18.19 7.17
N TRP A 55 3.41 17.03 7.53
CA TRP A 55 2.06 16.94 8.10
C TRP A 55 1.92 17.85 9.33
N GLU A 56 2.86 17.79 10.28
CA GLU A 56 2.84 18.61 11.50
C GLU A 56 2.84 20.12 11.22
N LYS A 57 3.53 20.56 10.16
CA LYS A 57 3.66 21.98 9.82
C LYS A 57 2.63 22.47 8.80
N SER A 58 2.04 21.54 8.05
CA SER A 58 1.07 21.81 6.98
C SER A 58 -0.16 22.55 7.48
N GLY A 59 -0.84 23.24 6.56
CA GLY A 59 -2.14 23.86 6.86
C GLY A 59 -3.21 22.82 7.18
N ILE A 60 -3.17 21.66 6.50
CA ILE A 60 -4.13 20.58 6.70
C ILE A 60 -3.93 19.88 8.05
N GLY A 61 -2.70 19.56 8.45
CA GLY A 61 -2.43 18.95 9.75
C GLY A 61 -2.91 19.85 10.90
N ARG A 62 -2.67 21.16 10.80
CA ARG A 62 -3.22 22.15 11.75
C ARG A 62 -4.75 22.21 11.72
N MET A 63 -5.38 22.18 10.55
CA MET A 63 -6.84 22.15 10.41
C MET A 63 -7.43 20.88 11.05
N MET A 64 -6.81 19.72 10.85
CA MET A 64 -7.26 18.44 11.43
C MET A 64 -7.17 18.45 12.97
N GLN A 65 -6.29 19.27 13.54
CA GLN A 65 -6.19 19.47 14.99
C GLN A 65 -7.11 20.56 15.55
N ASP A 66 -7.71 21.39 14.69
CA ASP A 66 -8.58 22.49 15.11
C ASP A 66 -9.89 21.99 15.72
N GLU A 67 -10.24 22.53 16.89
CA GLU A 67 -11.43 22.13 17.64
C GLU A 67 -12.75 22.46 16.93
N ALA A 68 -12.79 23.55 16.14
CA ALA A 68 -13.99 23.88 15.38
C ALA A 68 -14.16 22.93 14.18
N PHE A 69 -13.05 22.58 13.52
CA PHE A 69 -13.06 21.58 12.45
C PHE A 69 -13.45 20.20 12.98
N LYS A 70 -12.87 19.72 14.09
CA LYS A 70 -13.25 18.46 14.74
C LYS A 70 -14.73 18.40 15.10
N ARG A 71 -15.29 19.48 15.63
CA ARG A 71 -16.73 19.57 15.93
C ARG A 71 -17.59 19.53 14.68
N TRP A 72 -17.13 20.15 13.59
CA TRP A 72 -17.84 20.15 12.32
C TRP A 72 -17.82 18.78 11.63
N THR A 73 -16.71 18.05 11.70
CA THR A 73 -16.58 16.71 11.14
C THR A 73 -17.10 15.60 12.05
N ALA A 74 -17.34 15.87 13.34
CA ALA A 74 -17.82 14.89 14.32
C ALA A 74 -19.03 14.04 13.85
N PRO A 75 -20.04 14.56 13.11
CA PRO A 75 -21.14 13.72 12.60
C PRO A 75 -20.72 12.68 11.55
N MET A 76 -19.55 12.87 10.92
CA MET A 76 -18.96 11.95 9.94
C MET A 76 -18.00 10.94 10.61
N MET A 77 -17.73 11.10 11.90
CA MET A 77 -16.80 10.28 12.69
C MET A 77 -17.61 9.29 13.53
N LYS A 78 -17.17 8.04 13.62
CA LYS A 78 -17.78 7.07 14.53
C LYS A 78 -17.22 7.31 15.93
N ASP A 79 -18.08 7.55 16.91
CA ASP A 79 -17.71 7.82 18.31
C ASP A 79 -16.79 9.03 18.54
N GLY A 80 -16.76 9.99 17.59
CA GLY A 80 -15.95 11.20 17.67
C GLY A 80 -14.46 10.99 17.37
N GLU A 81 -14.04 9.78 17.01
CA GLU A 81 -12.69 9.46 16.54
C GLU A 81 -12.67 9.27 15.03
N ALA A 82 -11.52 9.57 14.43
CA ALA A 82 -11.33 9.33 13.01
C ALA A 82 -11.32 7.82 12.71
N PRO A 83 -12.07 7.33 11.71
CA PRO A 83 -12.16 5.90 11.42
C PRO A 83 -10.80 5.23 11.21
N TRP A 84 -9.83 5.96 10.65
CA TRP A 84 -8.46 5.47 10.44
C TRP A 84 -7.66 5.36 11.74
N ASP A 85 -7.87 6.25 12.72
CA ASP A 85 -7.21 6.16 14.03
C ASP A 85 -7.82 5.07 14.90
N THR A 86 -9.14 4.88 14.83
CA THR A 86 -9.81 3.74 15.47
C THR A 86 -9.30 2.44 14.88
N PHE A 87 -9.25 2.33 13.55
CA PHE A 87 -8.68 1.17 12.86
C PHE A 87 -7.22 0.92 13.28
N ALA A 88 -6.38 1.95 13.28
CA ALA A 88 -4.97 1.80 13.64
C ALA A 88 -4.81 1.33 15.10
N ARG A 89 -5.60 1.88 16.03
CA ARG A 89 -5.52 1.50 17.44
C ARG A 89 -6.00 0.07 17.67
N GLU A 90 -7.06 -0.33 16.97
CA GLU A 90 -7.65 -1.67 17.09
C GLU A 90 -6.78 -2.78 16.48
N ASN A 91 -5.91 -2.45 15.51
CA ASN A 91 -5.09 -3.44 14.78
C ASN A 91 -3.60 -3.36 15.12
N PHE A 92 -3.09 -2.17 15.42
CA PHE A 92 -1.66 -1.93 15.69
C PHE A 92 -1.38 -1.48 17.13
N GLY A 93 -2.42 -1.20 17.93
CA GLY A 93 -2.30 -0.77 19.32
C GLY A 93 -1.98 0.72 19.52
N GLU A 94 -1.89 1.50 18.45
CA GLU A 94 -1.51 2.92 18.48
C GLU A 94 -2.21 3.73 17.38
N SER A 95 -2.05 5.06 17.36
CA SER A 95 -2.68 5.91 16.34
C SER A 95 -2.07 5.69 14.95
N LEU A 96 -2.76 6.11 13.88
CA LEU A 96 -2.19 6.02 12.53
C LEU A 96 -0.91 6.87 12.42
N HIS A 97 -0.91 8.03 13.07
CA HIS A 97 0.25 8.90 13.15
C HIS A 97 1.46 8.20 13.78
N ASP A 98 1.27 7.57 14.95
CA ASP A 98 2.34 6.86 15.63
C ASP A 98 2.85 5.69 14.78
N ASN A 99 1.93 4.96 14.14
CA ASN A 99 2.25 3.83 13.27
C ASN A 99 3.16 4.25 12.10
N LEU A 100 2.78 5.32 11.39
CA LEU A 100 3.56 5.85 10.27
C LEU A 100 4.93 6.38 10.71
N ALA A 101 5.03 6.99 11.90
CA ALA A 101 6.30 7.51 12.42
C ALA A 101 7.35 6.43 12.73
N ARG A 102 6.94 5.15 12.80
CA ARG A 102 7.84 4.01 13.00
C ARG A 102 8.69 3.74 11.78
N TYR A 103 8.14 3.94 10.58
CA TYR A 103 8.84 3.64 9.34
C TYR A 103 9.89 4.72 9.03
N PRO A 104 11.16 4.34 8.78
CA PRO A 104 12.27 5.28 8.56
C PRO A 104 12.44 5.76 7.13
N GLY A 105 11.56 5.39 6.19
CA GLY A 105 11.72 5.73 4.78
C GLY A 105 10.48 5.42 3.95
N ALA A 106 10.69 4.94 2.73
CA ALA A 106 9.62 4.61 1.81
C ALA A 106 8.79 3.41 2.29
N SER A 107 7.49 3.48 2.03
CA SER A 107 6.54 2.40 2.25
C SER A 107 5.59 2.26 1.06
N LEU A 108 5.23 1.03 0.73
CA LEU A 108 4.27 0.71 -0.32
C LEU A 108 3.40 -0.44 0.14
N ALA A 109 2.09 -0.35 -0.06
CA ALA A 109 1.15 -1.45 0.07
C ALA A 109 0.39 -1.61 -1.25
N ALA A 110 0.28 -2.83 -1.75
CA ALA A 110 -0.48 -3.18 -2.93
C ALA A 110 -1.54 -4.22 -2.60
N PHE A 111 -2.75 -4.00 -3.09
CA PHE A 111 -3.87 -4.91 -2.98
C PHE A 111 -4.05 -5.64 -4.30
N VAL A 112 -4.27 -6.95 -4.22
CA VAL A 112 -4.26 -7.86 -5.36
C VAL A 112 -5.52 -8.72 -5.30
N ALA A 113 -6.22 -8.80 -6.42
CA ALA A 113 -7.33 -9.72 -6.60
C ALA A 113 -7.57 -9.93 -8.10
N ASP A 114 -8.01 -11.14 -8.45
CA ASP A 114 -8.31 -11.53 -9.83
C ASP A 114 -9.80 -11.33 -10.15
N SER A 115 -10.66 -11.33 -9.13
CA SER A 115 -12.10 -11.10 -9.28
C SER A 115 -12.76 -10.59 -7.99
N PRO A 116 -13.96 -9.99 -8.09
CA PRO A 116 -14.77 -9.66 -6.91
C PRO A 116 -15.16 -10.91 -6.10
N GLN A 117 -15.42 -12.04 -6.76
CA GLN A 117 -15.80 -13.29 -6.10
C GLN A 117 -14.69 -13.80 -5.19
N GLN A 118 -13.43 -13.66 -5.61
CA GLN A 118 -12.30 -14.01 -4.77
C GLN A 118 -12.28 -13.20 -3.47
N ILE A 119 -12.58 -11.91 -3.54
CA ILE A 119 -12.65 -11.03 -2.37
C ILE A 119 -13.81 -11.46 -1.46
N GLU A 120 -14.97 -11.80 -2.03
CA GLU A 120 -16.13 -12.30 -1.27
C GLU A 120 -15.84 -13.64 -0.58
N GLU A 121 -15.16 -14.57 -1.25
CA GLU A 121 -14.70 -15.85 -0.70
C GLU A 121 -13.66 -15.68 0.42
N GLN A 122 -13.02 -14.50 0.50
CA GLN A 122 -12.01 -14.11 1.47
C GLN A 122 -12.56 -13.12 2.52
N ASP A 123 -13.85 -13.23 2.85
CA ASP A 123 -14.54 -12.41 3.85
C ASP A 123 -14.44 -10.89 3.59
N GLY A 124 -14.34 -10.49 2.32
CA GLY A 124 -14.25 -9.09 1.90
C GLY A 124 -12.83 -8.51 1.93
N VAL A 125 -11.80 -9.31 2.22
CA VAL A 125 -10.41 -8.86 2.32
C VAL A 125 -9.62 -9.33 1.10
N PRO A 126 -9.14 -8.41 0.23
CA PRO A 126 -8.24 -8.81 -0.85
C PRO A 126 -6.89 -9.27 -0.30
N ALA A 127 -6.16 -10.06 -1.10
CA ALA A 127 -4.77 -10.35 -0.80
C ALA A 127 -3.95 -9.05 -0.89
N PHE A 128 -2.94 -8.88 -0.03
CA PHE A 128 -2.07 -7.71 -0.05
C PHE A 128 -0.60 -8.09 0.11
N ILE A 129 0.25 -7.19 -0.35
CA ILE A 129 1.68 -7.15 -0.04
C ILE A 129 2.04 -5.73 0.37
N ALA A 130 2.88 -5.56 1.37
CA ALA A 130 3.50 -4.30 1.71
C ALA A 130 5.01 -4.42 1.86
N PHE A 131 5.70 -3.33 1.52
CA PHE A 131 7.13 -3.14 1.64
C PHE A 131 7.37 -1.87 2.45
N SER A 132 8.27 -1.93 3.42
CA SER A 132 8.73 -0.75 4.16
C SER A 132 10.23 -0.80 4.33
N GLU A 133 10.90 0.34 4.13
CA GLU A 133 12.33 0.45 4.41
C GLU A 133 12.56 0.25 5.91
N THR A 134 13.58 -0.52 6.27
CA THR A 134 13.89 -0.77 7.68
C THR A 134 14.93 0.19 8.24
N GLY A 135 15.75 0.80 7.37
CA GLY A 135 16.83 1.71 7.75
C GLY A 135 17.68 1.18 8.91
N ASP A 136 17.97 2.07 9.85
CA ASP A 136 18.59 1.75 11.14
C ASP A 136 17.56 1.32 12.22
N LYS A 137 16.25 1.42 11.91
CA LYS A 137 15.13 1.11 12.82
C LYS A 137 14.65 -0.34 12.80
N ARG A 138 15.38 -1.26 12.14
CA ARG A 138 14.97 -2.67 12.03
C ARG A 138 14.55 -3.29 13.37
N LYS A 139 15.32 -3.08 14.43
CA LYS A 139 15.03 -3.65 15.75
C LYS A 139 13.72 -3.12 16.34
N GLU A 140 13.45 -1.83 16.17
CA GLU A 140 12.19 -1.23 16.65
C GLU A 140 10.99 -1.76 15.85
N LEU A 141 11.17 -2.02 14.55
CA LEU A 141 10.15 -2.66 13.72
C LEU A 141 9.90 -4.11 14.13
N GLU A 142 10.95 -4.89 14.42
CA GLU A 142 10.82 -6.26 14.96
C GLU A 142 10.05 -6.28 16.30
N GLU A 143 10.37 -5.35 17.20
CA GLU A 143 9.64 -5.16 18.47
C GLU A 143 8.18 -4.74 18.22
N SER A 144 7.93 -3.91 17.21
CA SER A 144 6.58 -3.51 16.80
C SER A 144 5.75 -4.70 16.30
N MET A 145 6.28 -5.48 15.36
CA MET A 145 5.60 -6.66 14.81
C MET A 145 5.30 -7.70 15.90
N THR A 146 6.19 -7.83 16.89
CA THR A 146 5.95 -8.67 18.05
C THR A 146 4.75 -8.19 18.88
N ARG A 147 4.64 -6.87 19.13
CA ARG A 147 3.50 -6.30 19.87
C ARG A 147 2.18 -6.47 19.13
N GLU A 148 2.18 -6.25 17.81
CA GLU A 148 0.99 -6.43 16.96
C GLU A 148 0.53 -7.89 16.96
N LYS A 149 1.49 -8.82 16.92
CA LYS A 149 1.22 -10.24 17.04
C LYS A 149 0.59 -10.60 18.38
N GLU A 150 1.13 -10.11 19.48
CA GLU A 150 0.58 -10.32 20.83
C GLU A 150 -0.84 -9.75 20.96
N LEU A 151 -1.09 -8.57 20.37
CA LEU A 151 -2.41 -7.94 20.35
C LEU A 151 -3.43 -8.78 19.57
N ALA A 152 -3.06 -9.25 18.38
CA ALA A 152 -3.93 -10.08 17.54
C ALA A 152 -4.30 -11.41 18.23
N LEU A 153 -3.31 -12.08 18.84
CA LEU A 153 -3.54 -13.32 19.60
C LEU A 153 -4.42 -13.12 20.84
N ALA A 154 -4.44 -11.92 21.43
CA ALA A 154 -5.29 -11.59 22.56
C ALA A 154 -6.72 -11.19 22.15
N LYS A 155 -6.90 -10.69 20.92
CA LYS A 155 -8.17 -10.16 20.41
C LYS A 155 -9.07 -11.25 19.85
N GLU A 156 -8.49 -12.27 19.21
CA GLU A 156 -9.26 -13.22 18.40
C GLU A 156 -8.95 -14.68 18.70
N ASP A 157 -9.98 -15.41 19.12
CA ASP A 157 -9.90 -16.85 19.36
C ASP A 157 -9.66 -17.62 18.06
N GLY A 158 -8.72 -18.57 18.08
CA GLY A 158 -8.44 -19.46 16.95
C GLY A 158 -7.31 -19.01 16.03
N VAL A 159 -6.82 -17.78 16.17
CA VAL A 159 -5.58 -17.33 15.51
C VAL A 159 -4.39 -18.03 16.16
N LYS A 160 -3.50 -18.61 15.34
CA LYS A 160 -2.27 -19.25 15.79
C LYS A 160 -1.05 -18.61 15.16
N ALA A 161 -0.02 -18.44 15.99
CA ALA A 161 1.29 -18.05 15.53
C ALA A 161 2.11 -19.25 15.09
N ARG A 162 2.79 -19.12 13.96
CA ARG A 162 3.81 -20.05 13.49
C ARG A 162 4.91 -19.31 12.75
N THR A 163 6.03 -19.99 12.57
CA THR A 163 7.16 -19.49 11.78
C THR A 163 7.46 -20.51 10.70
N GLU A 164 7.58 -20.05 9.47
CA GLU A 164 7.87 -20.88 8.31
C GLU A 164 9.09 -20.32 7.56
N GLU A 165 9.87 -21.20 6.93
CA GLU A 165 10.92 -20.77 6.00
C GLU A 165 10.31 -20.69 4.60
N ILE A 166 10.26 -19.48 4.04
CA ILE A 166 9.72 -19.21 2.69
C ILE A 166 10.81 -18.52 1.88
N ALA A 167 11.17 -19.11 0.73
CA ALA A 167 12.23 -18.61 -0.14
C ALA A 167 13.56 -18.31 0.59
N GLY A 168 13.88 -19.07 1.65
CA GLY A 168 15.08 -18.93 2.47
C GLY A 168 15.07 -17.75 3.46
N GLU A 169 13.91 -17.16 3.73
CA GLU A 169 13.70 -16.18 4.81
C GLU A 169 12.77 -16.76 5.86
N GLN A 170 12.94 -16.35 7.12
CA GLN A 170 11.99 -16.69 8.17
C GLN A 170 10.79 -15.75 8.09
N VAL A 171 9.61 -16.33 7.94
CA VAL A 171 8.33 -15.62 7.91
C VAL A 171 7.56 -15.95 9.17
N GLU A 172 7.19 -14.93 9.93
CA GLU A 172 6.28 -15.06 11.05
C GLU A 172 4.84 -14.89 10.56
N ILE A 173 3.98 -15.84 10.89
CA ILE A 173 2.63 -15.96 10.35
C ILE A 173 1.62 -16.05 11.50
N LEU A 174 0.54 -15.27 11.39
CA LEU A 174 -0.69 -15.42 12.13
C LEU A 174 -1.81 -15.91 11.22
N ALA A 175 -2.42 -17.05 11.52
CA ALA A 175 -3.50 -17.59 10.70
C ALA A 175 -4.53 -18.34 11.54
N LYS A 176 -5.80 -18.29 11.08
CA LYS A 176 -6.90 -19.13 11.60
C LYS A 176 -6.95 -20.51 10.95
N SER A 177 -6.46 -20.60 9.71
CA SER A 177 -6.46 -21.82 8.92
C SER A 177 -5.04 -22.28 8.57
N GLU A 178 -4.89 -23.59 8.45
CA GLU A 178 -3.70 -24.24 7.89
C GLU A 178 -3.97 -24.75 6.46
N GLU A 179 -5.15 -24.50 5.91
CA GLU A 179 -5.52 -24.92 4.56
C GLU A 179 -4.69 -24.17 3.51
N PRO A 180 -4.15 -24.88 2.49
CA PRO A 180 -3.43 -24.24 1.39
C PRO A 180 -4.29 -23.21 0.67
N GLY A 181 -3.76 -22.00 0.49
CA GLY A 181 -4.44 -20.91 -0.20
C GLY A 181 -5.38 -20.08 0.68
N ALA A 182 -5.62 -20.47 1.93
CA ALA A 182 -6.29 -19.60 2.90
C ALA A 182 -5.40 -18.38 3.18
N LEU A 183 -6.02 -17.20 3.24
CA LEU A 183 -5.32 -16.00 3.67
C LEU A 183 -4.95 -16.11 5.15
N TRP A 184 -3.82 -15.51 5.48
CA TRP A 184 -3.37 -15.28 6.83
C TRP A 184 -4.04 -14.03 7.40
N GLU A 185 -4.09 -13.92 8.72
CA GLU A 185 -4.44 -12.64 9.37
C GLU A 185 -3.31 -11.64 9.15
N SER A 186 -2.07 -12.10 9.30
CA SER A 186 -0.87 -11.36 8.96
C SER A 186 0.31 -12.29 8.77
N GLY A 187 1.29 -11.83 7.98
CA GLY A 187 2.56 -12.49 7.80
C GLY A 187 3.63 -11.45 7.53
N HIS A 188 4.80 -11.58 8.16
CA HIS A 188 5.89 -10.64 7.94
C HIS A 188 7.26 -11.32 7.89
N ALA A 189 8.17 -10.71 7.14
CA ALA A 189 9.56 -11.15 6.98
C ALA A 189 10.49 -9.95 6.78
N PHE A 190 11.73 -10.07 7.23
CA PHE A 190 12.77 -9.05 7.03
C PHE A 190 13.76 -9.51 5.96
N VAL A 191 13.60 -9.00 4.74
CA VAL A 191 14.43 -9.38 3.57
C VAL A 191 15.46 -8.30 3.30
N GLY A 192 16.70 -8.53 3.72
CA GLY A 192 17.75 -7.51 3.66
C GLY A 192 17.36 -6.27 4.48
N GLY A 193 17.20 -5.13 3.80
CA GLY A 193 16.81 -3.85 4.39
C GLY A 193 15.31 -3.53 4.29
N VAL A 194 14.46 -4.50 3.96
CA VAL A 194 13.02 -4.32 3.71
C VAL A 194 12.21 -5.19 4.66
N LEU A 195 11.20 -4.59 5.30
CA LEU A 195 10.11 -5.30 5.96
C LEU A 195 9.07 -5.62 4.89
N VAL A 196 8.77 -6.91 4.74
CA VAL A 196 7.76 -7.43 3.82
C VAL A 196 6.59 -7.93 4.64
N GLU A 197 5.38 -7.45 4.36
CA GLU A 197 4.15 -7.87 5.04
C GLU A 197 3.13 -8.38 4.02
N SER A 198 2.44 -9.48 4.32
CA SER A 198 1.40 -10.02 3.44
C SER A 198 0.42 -10.89 4.22
N ASN A 199 -0.81 -10.99 3.72
CA ASN A 199 -1.77 -12.00 4.16
C ASN A 199 -1.79 -13.25 3.26
N SER A 200 -0.87 -13.40 2.31
CA SER A 200 -0.90 -14.50 1.35
C SER A 200 0.46 -15.18 1.25
N ALA A 201 0.48 -16.51 1.44
CA ALA A 201 1.69 -17.32 1.28
C ALA A 201 2.31 -17.17 -0.12
N ALA A 202 1.47 -17.21 -1.15
CA ALA A 202 1.91 -17.13 -2.54
C ALA A 202 2.50 -15.74 -2.86
N LEU A 203 1.85 -14.66 -2.41
CA LEU A 203 2.38 -13.31 -2.60
C LEU A 203 3.66 -13.11 -1.80
N MET A 204 3.72 -13.56 -0.54
CA MET A 204 4.93 -13.48 0.28
C MET A 204 6.11 -14.17 -0.41
N GLU A 205 5.94 -15.42 -0.86
CA GLU A 205 7.00 -16.16 -1.56
C GLU A 205 7.44 -15.45 -2.84
N GLN A 206 6.49 -15.05 -3.68
CA GLN A 206 6.76 -14.34 -4.93
C GLN A 206 7.58 -13.06 -4.69
N MET A 207 7.22 -12.30 -3.66
CA MET A 207 7.82 -10.99 -3.38
C MET A 207 9.19 -11.11 -2.71
N ILE A 208 9.39 -12.08 -1.82
CA ILE A 208 10.74 -12.41 -1.29
C ILE A 208 11.67 -12.79 -2.45
N LEU A 209 11.21 -13.64 -3.38
CA LEU A 209 11.99 -14.03 -4.55
C LEU A 209 12.26 -12.84 -5.48
N ALA A 210 11.27 -11.98 -5.70
CA ALA A 210 11.39 -10.80 -6.55
C ALA A 210 12.43 -9.80 -5.99
N LEU A 211 12.41 -9.56 -4.67
CA LEU A 211 13.39 -8.73 -3.98
C LEU A 211 14.81 -9.30 -4.07
N LYS A 212 14.97 -10.62 -3.95
CA LYS A 212 16.28 -11.30 -4.05
C LYS A 212 16.85 -11.29 -5.45
N ASN A 213 16.00 -11.48 -6.46
CA ASN A 213 16.42 -11.64 -7.85
C ASN A 213 16.44 -10.33 -8.65
N GLY A 214 15.84 -9.25 -8.12
CA GLY A 214 15.70 -7.97 -8.81
C GLY A 214 14.85 -8.04 -10.08
N ALA A 215 13.94 -9.02 -10.14
CA ALA A 215 13.10 -9.29 -11.30
C ALA A 215 11.69 -9.67 -10.85
N ALA A 216 10.69 -9.20 -11.58
CA ALA A 216 9.29 -9.50 -11.32
C ALA A 216 8.51 -9.67 -12.62
N GLU A 217 7.25 -10.07 -12.48
CA GLU A 217 6.28 -10.07 -13.56
C GLU A 217 5.93 -8.62 -13.91
N ASN A 218 6.27 -8.20 -15.11
CA ASN A 218 6.26 -6.82 -15.58
C ASN A 218 4.87 -6.13 -15.45
N PRO A 219 4.68 -5.17 -14.53
CA PRO A 219 3.40 -4.47 -14.35
C PRO A 219 3.30 -3.23 -15.25
N GLU A 220 3.46 -3.40 -16.58
CA GLU A 220 3.54 -2.29 -17.53
C GLU A 220 2.37 -1.30 -17.45
N ALA A 221 1.15 -1.80 -17.25
CA ALA A 221 -0.04 -0.96 -17.17
C ALA A 221 -0.01 -0.06 -15.92
N ILE A 222 0.29 -0.62 -14.75
CA ILE A 222 0.35 0.12 -13.48
C ILE A 222 1.47 1.16 -13.53
N LEU A 223 2.66 0.77 -13.97
CA LEU A 223 3.79 1.69 -14.14
C LEU A 223 3.47 2.80 -15.14
N GLY A 224 2.79 2.46 -16.24
CA GLY A 224 2.35 3.43 -17.24
C GLY A 224 1.32 4.42 -16.68
N HIS A 225 0.40 3.97 -15.83
CA HIS A 225 -0.57 4.84 -15.17
C HIS A 225 0.11 5.75 -14.16
N ILE A 226 0.90 5.20 -13.24
CA ILE A 226 1.59 5.97 -12.19
C ILE A 226 2.52 7.00 -12.82
N GLY A 227 3.34 6.61 -13.81
CA GLY A 227 4.23 7.57 -14.47
C GLY A 227 3.48 8.71 -15.19
N ARG A 228 2.28 8.47 -15.71
CA ARG A 228 1.41 9.53 -16.27
C ARG A 228 0.81 10.41 -15.18
N ILE A 229 0.40 9.81 -14.06
CA ILE A 229 -0.13 10.52 -12.89
C ILE A 229 0.95 11.46 -12.31
N GLU A 230 2.17 10.96 -12.11
CA GLU A 230 3.31 11.74 -11.65
C GLU A 230 3.67 12.87 -12.62
N ALA A 231 3.59 12.62 -13.94
CA ALA A 231 3.82 13.65 -14.95
C ALA A 231 2.76 14.77 -14.91
N LEU A 232 1.51 14.45 -14.55
CA LEU A 232 0.45 15.45 -14.37
C LEU A 232 0.64 16.26 -13.08
N HIS A 233 1.12 15.60 -12.04
CA HIS A 233 1.40 16.22 -10.73
C HIS A 233 2.68 17.08 -10.74
N GLY A 234 3.62 16.77 -11.62
CA GLY A 234 4.93 17.43 -11.70
C GLY A 234 6.05 16.72 -10.92
N GLY A 235 5.84 15.46 -10.54
CA GLY A 235 6.81 14.62 -9.82
C GLY A 235 6.16 13.47 -9.06
N SER A 236 6.96 12.66 -8.38
CA SER A 236 6.48 11.67 -7.41
C SER A 236 5.88 12.40 -6.20
N PRO A 237 4.65 12.08 -5.79
CA PRO A 237 4.06 12.69 -4.61
C PRO A 237 4.68 12.17 -3.31
N ASP A 238 4.49 12.88 -2.20
CA ASP A 238 4.88 12.40 -0.86
C ASP A 238 4.03 11.20 -0.43
N ALA A 239 2.74 11.21 -0.79
CA ALA A 239 1.86 10.05 -0.69
C ALA A 239 0.96 9.89 -1.93
N LEU A 240 0.71 8.64 -2.30
CA LEU A 240 -0.14 8.24 -3.42
C LEU A 240 -1.13 7.17 -2.96
N VAL A 241 -2.40 7.35 -3.33
CA VAL A 241 -3.40 6.28 -3.33
C VAL A 241 -3.88 6.10 -4.76
N TYR A 242 -3.49 4.99 -5.38
CA TYR A 242 -3.79 4.63 -6.76
C TYR A 242 -4.79 3.48 -6.81
N PHE A 243 -5.73 3.55 -7.76
CA PHE A 243 -6.65 2.48 -8.11
C PHE A 243 -6.54 2.15 -9.59
N ASN A 244 -6.46 0.86 -9.89
CA ASN A 244 -6.43 0.34 -11.25
C ASN A 244 -7.85 0.36 -11.84
N GLY A 245 -8.19 1.46 -12.50
CA GLY A 245 -9.50 1.70 -13.09
C GLY A 245 -9.84 0.68 -14.17
N GLU A 246 -8.86 0.23 -14.97
CA GLU A 246 -9.10 -0.76 -16.03
C GLU A 246 -9.63 -2.07 -15.44
N VAL A 247 -8.99 -2.59 -14.38
CA VAL A 247 -9.41 -3.85 -13.72
C VAL A 247 -10.75 -3.66 -13.01
N LEU A 248 -10.88 -2.59 -12.20
CA LEU A 248 -12.09 -2.36 -11.42
C LEU A 248 -13.32 -2.08 -12.31
N MET A 249 -13.15 -1.35 -13.42
CA MET A 249 -14.23 -1.11 -14.37
C MET A 249 -14.59 -2.36 -15.16
N GLN A 250 -13.63 -3.22 -15.51
CA GLN A 250 -13.94 -4.52 -16.12
C GLN A 250 -14.82 -5.37 -15.20
N TRP A 251 -14.53 -5.38 -13.89
CA TRP A 251 -15.36 -6.06 -12.91
C TRP A 251 -16.76 -5.45 -12.81
N ALA A 252 -16.86 -4.13 -12.72
CA ALA A 252 -18.13 -3.41 -12.66
C ALA A 252 -18.99 -3.66 -13.92
N VAL A 253 -18.38 -3.64 -15.11
CA VAL A 253 -19.03 -3.95 -16.40
C VAL A 253 -19.54 -5.39 -16.44
N THR A 254 -18.73 -6.34 -15.97
CA THR A 254 -19.10 -7.76 -15.92
C THR A 254 -20.29 -7.98 -15.00
N ALA A 255 -20.23 -7.45 -13.77
CA ALA A 255 -21.33 -7.52 -12.81
C ALA A 255 -22.62 -6.86 -13.34
N ALA A 256 -22.51 -5.69 -13.97
CA ALA A 256 -23.64 -4.99 -14.55
C ALA A 256 -24.31 -5.80 -15.69
N ARG A 257 -23.51 -6.47 -16.53
CA ARG A 257 -24.01 -7.36 -17.60
C ARG A 257 -24.69 -8.60 -17.05
N GLU A 258 -24.13 -9.25 -16.04
CA GLU A 258 -24.73 -10.41 -15.38
C GLU A 258 -26.06 -10.07 -14.70
N PHE A 259 -26.10 -8.92 -14.01
CA PHE A 259 -27.33 -8.39 -13.44
C PHE A 259 -28.37 -8.13 -14.54
N GLY A 260 -27.99 -7.45 -15.63
CA GLY A 260 -28.87 -7.18 -16.75
C GLY A 260 -29.41 -8.45 -17.41
N ALA A 261 -28.57 -9.46 -17.61
CA ALA A 261 -28.98 -10.75 -18.16
C ALA A 261 -29.97 -11.49 -17.25
N THR A 262 -29.81 -11.36 -15.93
CA THR A 262 -30.72 -11.95 -14.94
C THR A 262 -32.04 -11.19 -14.87
N ALA A 263 -32.00 -9.86 -14.81
CA ALA A 263 -33.19 -9.01 -14.80
C ALA A 263 -34.00 -9.12 -16.10
N ALA A 264 -33.32 -9.25 -17.24
CA ALA A 264 -33.95 -9.43 -18.55
C ALA A 264 -34.74 -10.75 -18.70
N LYS A 265 -34.46 -11.77 -17.88
CA LYS A 265 -35.25 -13.02 -17.84
C LYS A 265 -36.68 -12.80 -17.31
N GLY A 266 -36.92 -11.71 -16.57
CA GLY A 266 -38.23 -11.35 -16.04
C GLY A 266 -39.02 -10.39 -16.94
N SER A 267 -38.34 -9.45 -17.61
CA SER A 267 -38.86 -8.54 -18.64
C SER A 267 -37.70 -7.78 -19.29
N PRO A 268 -37.77 -7.44 -20.59
CA PRO A 268 -36.71 -6.66 -21.24
C PRO A 268 -36.54 -5.30 -20.56
N LEU A 269 -35.29 -4.99 -20.21
CA LEU A 269 -34.94 -3.71 -19.58
C LEU A 269 -35.08 -2.56 -20.60
N PRO A 270 -35.66 -1.40 -20.22
CA PRO A 270 -35.81 -0.25 -21.10
C PRO A 270 -34.46 0.44 -21.41
N VAL A 271 -33.48 0.28 -20.53
CA VAL A 271 -32.08 0.68 -20.72
C VAL A 271 -31.21 -0.51 -20.36
N THR A 272 -30.35 -0.92 -21.28
CA THR A 272 -29.43 -2.04 -21.07
C THR A 272 -28.19 -1.58 -20.29
N PRO A 273 -27.53 -2.46 -19.53
CA PRO A 273 -26.24 -2.13 -18.90
C PRO A 273 -25.21 -1.58 -19.88
N ASP A 274 -25.12 -2.15 -21.09
CA ASP A 274 -24.18 -1.69 -22.11
C ASP A 274 -24.44 -0.23 -22.52
N GLN A 275 -25.70 0.19 -22.63
CA GLN A 275 -26.05 1.58 -22.90
C GLN A 275 -25.65 2.54 -21.77
N VAL A 276 -25.73 2.11 -20.51
CA VAL A 276 -25.27 2.91 -19.35
C VAL A 276 -23.75 3.02 -19.34
N ILE A 277 -23.07 1.89 -19.54
CA ILE A 277 -21.60 1.81 -19.58
C ILE A 277 -21.04 2.70 -20.68
N GLU A 278 -21.63 2.66 -21.88
CA GLU A 278 -21.25 3.49 -23.01
C GLU A 278 -21.54 4.97 -22.75
N ALA A 279 -22.72 5.31 -22.22
CA ALA A 279 -23.09 6.70 -21.94
C ALA A 279 -22.20 7.37 -20.88
N LEU A 280 -21.72 6.59 -19.89
CA LEU A 280 -20.82 7.08 -18.84
C LEU A 280 -19.34 7.03 -19.22
N GLY A 281 -18.99 6.45 -20.39
CA GLY A 281 -17.60 6.32 -20.82
C GLY A 281 -16.75 5.45 -19.88
N LEU A 282 -17.35 4.56 -19.09
CA LEU A 282 -16.63 3.81 -18.04
C LEU A 282 -15.54 2.88 -18.62
N GLN A 283 -15.67 2.50 -19.89
CA GLN A 283 -14.67 1.68 -20.60
C GLN A 283 -13.37 2.45 -20.89
N GLU A 284 -13.40 3.78 -20.80
CA GLU A 284 -12.25 4.62 -21.11
C GLU A 284 -11.50 5.06 -19.84
N LEU A 285 -12.01 4.74 -18.64
CA LEU A 285 -11.37 5.01 -17.36
C LEU A 285 -10.22 4.01 -17.13
N GLN A 286 -9.01 4.54 -17.00
CA GLN A 286 -7.80 3.73 -16.83
C GLN A 286 -7.35 3.66 -15.38
N SER A 287 -7.39 4.78 -14.67
CA SER A 287 -7.03 4.82 -13.25
C SER A 287 -7.63 6.02 -12.53
N LEU A 288 -7.70 5.89 -11.22
CA LEU A 288 -7.99 6.96 -10.28
C LEU A 288 -6.81 7.07 -9.32
N ALA A 289 -6.34 8.27 -9.03
CA ALA A 289 -5.31 8.47 -8.03
C ALA A 289 -5.53 9.74 -7.21
N LEU A 290 -5.34 9.62 -5.90
CA LEU A 290 -5.18 10.75 -5.00
C LEU A 290 -3.68 10.91 -4.72
N MET A 291 -3.16 12.10 -4.95
CA MET A 291 -1.77 12.46 -4.68
C MET A 291 -1.74 13.57 -3.64
N MET A 292 -0.76 13.49 -2.75
CA MET A 292 -0.58 14.47 -1.69
C MET A 292 0.90 14.89 -1.65
N ASN A 293 1.12 16.21 -1.71
CA ASN A 293 2.37 16.85 -1.30
C ASN A 293 2.11 17.80 -0.14
N LEU A 294 2.91 17.68 0.89
CA LEU A 294 2.83 18.55 2.07
C LEU A 294 4.11 19.36 2.14
N GLU A 295 3.97 20.68 2.20
CA GLU A 295 5.09 21.59 2.40
C GLU A 295 4.75 22.61 3.50
N ASP A 296 5.78 23.32 3.97
CA ASP A 296 5.63 24.43 4.91
C ASP A 296 4.74 25.55 4.33
N GLY A 297 3.45 25.53 4.73
CA GLY A 297 2.47 26.56 4.35
C GLY A 297 1.72 26.30 3.05
N GLN A 298 2.01 25.22 2.33
CA GLN A 298 1.27 24.79 1.14
C GLN A 298 0.99 23.29 1.24
N SER A 299 -0.25 22.89 0.93
CA SER A 299 -0.62 21.47 0.83
C SER A 299 -1.32 21.30 -0.50
N VAL A 300 -0.83 20.38 -1.32
CA VAL A 300 -1.38 20.09 -2.65
C VAL A 300 -2.01 18.71 -2.60
N PHE A 301 -3.29 18.66 -2.95
CA PHE A 301 -4.05 17.43 -3.10
C PHE A 301 -4.60 17.39 -4.51
N ASP A 302 -4.12 16.44 -5.30
CA ASP A 302 -4.54 16.28 -6.68
C ASP A 302 -5.33 14.98 -6.85
N LEU A 303 -6.49 15.08 -7.49
CA LEU A 303 -7.28 13.93 -7.92
C LEU A 303 -7.07 13.70 -9.42
N ALA A 304 -6.23 12.74 -9.76
CA ALA A 304 -6.05 12.33 -11.15
C ALA A 304 -7.07 11.26 -11.55
N VAL A 305 -7.72 11.50 -12.68
CA VAL A 305 -8.54 10.52 -13.40
C VAL A 305 -7.87 10.31 -14.74
N LEU A 306 -7.31 9.13 -14.99
CA LEU A 306 -6.72 8.83 -16.29
C LEU A 306 -7.76 8.24 -17.23
N HIS A 307 -7.75 8.76 -18.46
CA HIS A 307 -8.57 8.30 -19.55
C HIS A 307 -7.71 7.93 -20.76
N ALA A 308 -8.13 6.92 -21.53
CA ALA A 308 -7.37 6.44 -22.69
C ALA A 308 -7.15 7.53 -23.75
N SER A 309 -8.15 8.39 -23.95
CA SER A 309 -8.15 9.43 -25.00
C SER A 309 -7.87 10.86 -24.50
N LYS A 310 -7.78 11.10 -23.18
CA LYS A 310 -7.53 12.43 -22.59
C LYS A 310 -6.68 12.34 -21.33
N PRO A 311 -5.52 13.04 -21.25
CA PRO A 311 -4.65 12.98 -20.08
C PRO A 311 -5.11 13.85 -18.90
N ALA A 312 -6.31 14.43 -18.90
CA ALA A 312 -6.66 15.44 -17.92
C ALA A 312 -7.30 14.83 -16.67
N GLY A 313 -6.58 14.87 -15.55
CA GLY A 313 -7.18 14.80 -14.21
C GLY A 313 -8.19 15.92 -13.99
N LEU A 314 -9.12 15.71 -13.07
CA LEU A 314 -9.99 16.78 -12.60
C LEU A 314 -9.15 17.66 -11.66
N LEU A 315 -8.59 18.75 -12.19
CA LEU A 315 -8.04 19.86 -11.41
C LEU A 315 -9.17 20.62 -10.70
#